data_AF-A0A9D9KDQ5-F1
#
_entry.id   AF-A0A9D9KDQ5-F1
#
_cell.length_a   1.000
_cell.length_b   1.000
_cell.length_c   1.000
_cell.angle_alpha   90.00
_cell.angle_beta   90.00
_cell.angle_gamma   90.00
#
_symmetry.space_group_name_H-M   'P 1'
#
loop_
_entity.id
_entity.type
_entity.pdbx_description
1 polymer ?
#
loop_
_entity_poly.entity_id
_entity_poly.type
_entity_poly.pdbx_seq_one_letter_code
_entity_poly.pdbx_strand_id
1 'polypeptide(L)'
;MSRSEFYPHPVKSSIEVIQTHVSFVLLTGEYVYKIKKPVDFGFLDYSTLEKRRHFCHEELRMNQRGAPGIYLEVVSITQHDDRFALNGDGDIVEYALKMKQFPTNSLFVDLLDRGELTETLMEQLGRSVADYHATSPTNDYILKFGSIEQIRQAIDDNYRYTEPYIGRVQTQQQFDDTKAYTDRMFDRHRDWFESRVRQQKIRECHGDLHLRNIALADNSHDKTLRERILLFDCIEFNEPFRFVDVMYDVAFTVMDCEARGRIDLGNAFLNTYLERTGDWDGLRVLPLYLSRQAYVRAKVTSFLLDDAAVSEAEKAKAAKTASEYYTLAWQYTRSRQGRILMMSGLSGSGKSTTARSISRRFGAVQFRSDAVRKHLAGVPLDERGSDDIYTPEMSDRTYDRLAEIGTIAALQGWTVVLDAKSDRVQWRKFVLDRAQAASIPVQILHCTAPIEVLRDRLDRRTGDIADATADLLASQQAKAEAFTEMETALVLEIDTTQDLEMQLVSAGLTALSEL
;
A
#
# COMPACT_ATOMS: atom_id res chain seq x y z
N MET A 1 -10.59 -27.87 -24.22
CA MET A 1 -9.54 -27.77 -23.20
C MET A 1 -9.93 -28.36 -21.84
N SER A 2 -11.20 -28.72 -21.56
CA SER A 2 -11.57 -29.36 -20.27
C SER A 2 -11.26 -30.87 -20.16
N ARG A 3 -10.54 -31.43 -21.13
CA ARG A 3 -10.14 -32.84 -21.17
C ARG A 3 -8.65 -32.95 -20.91
N SER A 4 -8.22 -33.90 -20.08
CA SER A 4 -6.81 -34.05 -19.71
C SER A 4 -5.92 -34.38 -20.90
N GLU A 5 -6.41 -35.12 -21.90
CA GLU A 5 -5.64 -35.52 -23.09
C GLU A 5 -5.29 -34.33 -24.00
N PHE A 6 -5.90 -33.16 -23.76
CA PHE A 6 -5.56 -31.93 -24.48
C PHE A 6 -4.17 -31.40 -24.13
N TYR A 7 -3.66 -31.72 -22.93
CA TYR A 7 -2.43 -31.13 -22.40
C TYR A 7 -1.23 -32.06 -22.61
N PRO A 8 -0.05 -31.52 -22.98
CA PRO A 8 1.16 -32.32 -23.20
C PRO A 8 1.87 -32.72 -21.90
N HIS A 9 1.24 -32.52 -20.74
CA HIS A 9 1.77 -32.84 -19.42
C HIS A 9 0.71 -33.56 -18.59
N PRO A 10 1.10 -34.29 -17.53
CA PRO A 10 0.14 -34.91 -16.62
C PRO A 10 -0.81 -33.86 -16.01
N VAL A 11 -2.11 -34.17 -16.02
CA VAL A 11 -3.15 -33.40 -15.35
C VAL A 11 -3.63 -34.23 -14.17
N LYS A 12 -3.33 -33.77 -12.93
CA LYS A 12 -3.46 -34.58 -11.71
C LYS A 12 -4.84 -34.50 -11.04
N SER A 13 -5.73 -33.61 -11.51
CA SER A 13 -7.06 -33.35 -10.95
C SER A 13 -8.08 -33.07 -12.06
N SER A 14 -9.38 -33.00 -11.71
CA SER A 14 -10.36 -32.40 -12.61
C SER A 14 -9.94 -30.97 -12.98
N ILE A 15 -10.08 -30.61 -14.26
CA ILE A 15 -9.75 -29.27 -14.73
C ILE A 15 -10.84 -28.32 -14.26
N GLU A 16 -10.47 -27.45 -13.32
CA GLU A 16 -11.34 -26.36 -12.88
C GLU A 16 -11.24 -25.21 -13.88
N VAL A 17 -12.40 -24.69 -14.29
CA VAL A 17 -12.49 -23.55 -15.20
C VAL A 17 -13.07 -22.38 -14.42
N ILE A 18 -12.23 -21.38 -14.14
CA ILE A 18 -12.64 -20.13 -13.55
C ILE A 18 -12.94 -19.15 -14.68
N GLN A 19 -14.11 -18.52 -14.62
CA GLN A 19 -14.53 -17.54 -15.60
C GLN A 19 -14.50 -16.14 -14.98
N THR A 20 -13.75 -15.21 -15.59
CA THR A 20 -13.81 -13.79 -15.26
C THR A 20 -14.63 -13.04 -16.33
N HIS A 21 -14.75 -11.72 -16.21
CA HIS A 21 -15.45 -10.90 -17.20
C HIS A 21 -14.74 -10.92 -18.57
N VAL A 22 -13.41 -11.09 -18.57
CA VAL A 22 -12.55 -10.94 -19.77
C VAL A 22 -11.74 -12.19 -20.09
N SER A 23 -11.77 -13.25 -19.27
CA SER A 23 -10.94 -14.44 -19.48
C SER A 23 -11.57 -15.73 -18.98
N PHE A 24 -11.09 -16.85 -19.50
CA PHE A 24 -11.21 -18.18 -18.93
C PHE A 24 -9.84 -18.59 -18.35
N VAL A 25 -9.84 -19.18 -17.16
CA VAL A 25 -8.63 -19.63 -16.46
C VAL A 25 -8.79 -21.11 -16.17
N LEU A 26 -7.94 -21.96 -16.76
CA LEU A 26 -8.03 -23.41 -16.65
C LEU A 26 -6.91 -23.91 -15.74
N LEU A 27 -7.29 -24.45 -14.58
CA LEU A 27 -6.37 -25.01 -13.59
C LEU A 27 -6.14 -26.49 -13.88
N THR A 28 -4.89 -26.85 -14.19
CA THR A 28 -4.52 -28.23 -14.61
C THR A 28 -3.66 -28.97 -13.59
N GLY A 29 -3.44 -28.37 -12.42
CA GLY A 29 -2.65 -28.89 -11.32
C GLY A 29 -1.26 -28.26 -11.28
N GLU A 30 -0.42 -28.53 -12.27
CA GLU A 30 0.93 -27.92 -12.35
C GLU A 30 0.92 -26.56 -13.06
N TYR A 31 0.08 -26.43 -14.10
CA TYR A 31 -0.01 -25.23 -14.92
C TYR A 31 -1.41 -24.63 -14.92
N VAL A 32 -1.47 -23.35 -15.23
CA VAL A 32 -2.69 -22.59 -15.52
C VAL A 32 -2.62 -22.08 -16.95
N TYR A 33 -3.75 -22.14 -17.65
CA TYR A 33 -3.90 -21.55 -18.98
C TYR A 33 -4.98 -20.48 -18.93
N LYS A 34 -4.58 -19.22 -19.16
CA LYS A 34 -5.49 -18.07 -19.21
C LYS A 34 -5.77 -17.71 -20.68
N ILE A 35 -7.03 -17.74 -21.07
CA ILE A 35 -7.51 -17.43 -22.41
C ILE A 35 -8.36 -16.18 -22.35
N LYS A 36 -8.07 -15.18 -23.18
CA LYS A 36 -8.82 -13.93 -23.24
C LYS A 36 -10.12 -14.14 -24.02
N LYS A 37 -11.22 -13.56 -23.55
CA LYS A 37 -12.51 -13.60 -24.25
C LYS A 37 -12.54 -12.57 -25.38
N PRO A 38 -13.27 -12.83 -26.48
CA PRO A 38 -13.41 -11.90 -27.60
C PRO A 38 -14.39 -10.76 -27.25
N VAL A 39 -13.99 -9.85 -26.37
CA VAL A 39 -14.84 -8.75 -25.85
C VAL A 39 -14.19 -7.39 -26.11
N ASP A 40 -15.02 -6.35 -26.19
CA ASP A 40 -14.61 -4.94 -26.22
C ASP A 40 -15.49 -4.16 -25.24
N PHE A 41 -14.87 -3.56 -24.24
CA PHE A 41 -15.52 -2.74 -23.21
C PHE A 41 -15.15 -1.25 -23.31
N GLY A 42 -14.49 -0.83 -24.41
CA GLY A 42 -14.00 0.53 -24.64
C GLY A 42 -12.72 0.88 -23.87
N PHE A 43 -12.55 0.35 -22.65
CA PHE A 43 -11.29 0.47 -21.88
C PHE A 43 -10.36 -0.75 -22.06
N LEU A 44 -10.85 -1.81 -22.70
CA LEU A 44 -10.16 -3.06 -22.99
C LEU A 44 -10.75 -3.63 -24.29
N ASP A 45 -9.89 -4.08 -25.20
CA ASP A 45 -10.32 -4.62 -26.49
C ASP A 45 -9.54 -5.88 -26.85
N TYR A 46 -10.22 -7.02 -26.74
CA TYR A 46 -9.76 -8.36 -27.08
C TYR A 46 -10.55 -8.94 -28.27
N SER A 47 -11.23 -8.10 -29.05
CA SER A 47 -12.18 -8.51 -30.10
C SER A 47 -11.55 -9.42 -31.16
N THR A 48 -10.29 -9.17 -31.55
CA THR A 48 -9.59 -9.92 -32.59
C THR A 48 -8.55 -10.87 -32.02
N LEU A 49 -8.25 -11.95 -32.76
CA LEU A 49 -7.22 -12.91 -32.40
C LEU A 49 -5.84 -12.24 -32.25
N GLU A 50 -5.53 -11.27 -33.11
CA GLU A 50 -4.28 -10.48 -33.04
C GLU A 50 -4.19 -9.68 -31.74
N LYS A 51 -5.27 -9.02 -31.33
CA LYS A 51 -5.31 -8.28 -30.06
C LYS A 51 -5.13 -9.21 -28.86
N ARG A 52 -5.78 -10.39 -28.87
CA ARG A 52 -5.60 -11.39 -27.80
C ARG A 52 -4.19 -11.91 -27.74
N ARG A 53 -3.56 -12.18 -28.89
CA ARG A 53 -2.13 -12.53 -28.95
C ARG A 53 -1.27 -11.43 -28.31
N HIS A 54 -1.46 -10.19 -28.74
CA HIS A 54 -0.70 -9.04 -28.24
C HIS A 54 -0.83 -8.91 -26.72
N PHE A 55 -2.05 -8.92 -26.17
CA PHE A 55 -2.25 -8.77 -24.74
C PHE A 55 -1.85 -10.00 -23.92
N CYS A 56 -1.83 -11.21 -24.48
CA CYS A 56 -1.20 -12.35 -23.82
C CYS A 56 0.32 -12.14 -23.65
N HIS A 57 0.99 -11.55 -24.65
CA HIS A 57 2.40 -11.20 -24.56
C HIS A 57 2.66 -10.02 -23.61
N GLU A 58 1.79 -9.00 -23.61
CA GLU A 58 1.90 -7.90 -22.65
C GLU A 58 1.69 -8.36 -21.22
N GLU A 59 0.72 -9.24 -20.97
CA GLU A 59 0.49 -9.82 -19.63
C GLU A 59 1.71 -10.62 -19.15
N LEU A 60 2.31 -11.43 -20.04
CA LEU A 60 3.57 -12.13 -19.76
C LEU A 60 4.69 -11.15 -19.41
N ARG A 61 4.93 -10.14 -20.26
CA ARG A 61 5.99 -9.12 -20.08
C ARG A 61 5.84 -8.37 -18.76
N MET A 62 4.61 -7.93 -18.45
CA MET A 62 4.33 -7.11 -17.28
C MET A 62 4.45 -7.89 -15.98
N ASN A 63 3.91 -9.09 -15.93
CA ASN A 63 3.84 -9.84 -14.70
C ASN A 63 5.15 -10.58 -14.36
N GLN A 64 6.07 -10.76 -15.30
CA GLN A 64 7.41 -11.27 -14.99
C GLN A 64 8.20 -10.38 -14.02
N ARG A 65 7.86 -9.08 -13.91
CA ARG A 65 8.50 -8.16 -12.95
C ARG A 65 8.09 -8.44 -11.51
N GLY A 66 6.79 -8.64 -11.27
CA GLY A 66 6.21 -8.85 -9.93
C GLY A 66 6.10 -10.33 -9.52
N ALA A 67 6.02 -11.24 -10.49
CA ALA A 67 5.88 -12.67 -10.30
C ALA A 67 6.78 -13.50 -11.26
N PRO A 68 8.10 -13.29 -11.25
CA PRO A 68 9.02 -14.07 -12.07
C PRO A 68 8.89 -15.57 -11.78
N GLY A 69 8.98 -16.37 -12.83
CA GLY A 69 8.86 -17.84 -12.77
C GLY A 69 7.42 -18.36 -12.73
N ILE A 70 6.41 -17.50 -12.52
CA ILE A 70 5.00 -17.87 -12.66
C ILE A 70 4.54 -17.76 -14.11
N TYR A 71 4.86 -16.65 -14.79
CA TYR A 71 4.46 -16.40 -16.16
C TYR A 71 5.50 -16.98 -17.12
N LEU A 72 5.13 -18.03 -17.86
CA LEU A 72 6.08 -18.88 -18.59
C LEU A 72 6.18 -18.53 -20.08
N GLU A 73 5.06 -18.62 -20.79
CA GLU A 73 5.03 -18.46 -22.25
C GLU A 73 3.60 -18.20 -22.76
N VAL A 74 3.50 -17.64 -23.96
CA VAL A 74 2.23 -17.60 -24.71
C VAL A 74 2.22 -18.79 -25.66
N VAL A 75 1.21 -19.65 -25.54
CA VAL A 75 1.02 -20.81 -26.40
C VAL A 75 -0.13 -20.56 -27.37
N SER A 76 -0.02 -21.14 -28.56
CA SER A 76 -1.10 -21.18 -29.54
C SER A 76 -2.02 -22.35 -29.28
N ILE A 77 -3.31 -22.16 -29.53
CA ILE A 77 -4.30 -23.21 -29.64
C ILE A 77 -4.58 -23.36 -31.13
N THR A 78 -4.25 -24.52 -31.67
CA THR A 78 -4.40 -24.82 -33.09
C THR A 78 -5.50 -25.85 -33.33
N GLN A 79 -6.12 -25.76 -34.49
CA GLN A 79 -7.15 -26.68 -34.95
C GLN A 79 -6.70 -27.37 -36.24
N HIS A 80 -6.79 -28.69 -36.28
CA HIS A 80 -6.65 -29.50 -37.49
C HIS A 80 -7.84 -30.46 -37.54
N ASP A 81 -8.69 -30.32 -38.57
CA ASP A 81 -10.01 -30.94 -38.63
C ASP A 81 -10.83 -30.63 -37.36
N ASP A 82 -11.37 -31.65 -36.69
CA ASP A 82 -12.11 -31.54 -35.43
C ASP A 82 -11.24 -31.68 -34.17
N ARG A 83 -9.90 -31.63 -34.32
CA ARG A 83 -8.96 -31.78 -33.20
C ARG A 83 -8.30 -30.45 -32.87
N PHE A 84 -8.23 -30.16 -31.58
CA PHE A 84 -7.51 -29.01 -31.04
C PHE A 84 -6.25 -29.48 -30.30
N ALA A 85 -5.17 -28.71 -30.41
CA ALA A 85 -3.92 -28.97 -29.70
C ALA A 85 -3.27 -27.67 -29.22
N LEU A 86 -2.40 -27.76 -28.22
CA LEU A 86 -1.47 -26.69 -27.86
C LEU A 86 -0.25 -26.75 -28.76
N ASN A 87 0.09 -25.64 -29.43
CA ASN A 87 1.24 -25.53 -30.32
C ASN A 87 1.33 -26.64 -31.38
N GLY A 88 0.19 -27.14 -31.87
CA GLY A 88 0.16 -28.12 -32.96
C GLY A 88 0.30 -27.48 -34.34
N ASP A 89 0.42 -28.29 -35.38
CA ASP A 89 0.71 -27.83 -36.76
C ASP A 89 -0.54 -27.35 -37.55
N GLY A 90 -1.69 -27.20 -36.90
CA GLY A 90 -2.95 -26.74 -37.52
C GLY A 90 -3.10 -25.22 -37.57
N ASP A 91 -4.27 -24.76 -37.99
CA ASP A 91 -4.61 -23.33 -38.03
C ASP A 91 -4.71 -22.76 -36.62
N ILE A 92 -4.10 -21.61 -36.36
CA ILE A 92 -4.18 -20.95 -35.04
C ILE A 92 -5.57 -20.33 -34.89
N VAL A 93 -6.30 -20.80 -33.87
CA VAL A 93 -7.66 -20.34 -33.56
C VAL A 93 -7.73 -19.50 -32.29
N GLU A 94 -6.78 -19.65 -31.37
CA GLU A 94 -6.70 -18.88 -30.12
C GLU A 94 -5.28 -18.87 -29.53
N TYR A 95 -5.02 -17.99 -28.56
CA TYR A 95 -3.83 -17.99 -27.73
C TYR A 95 -4.17 -18.17 -26.25
N ALA A 96 -3.29 -18.84 -25.52
CA ALA A 96 -3.36 -18.93 -24.06
C ALA A 96 -2.04 -18.47 -23.43
N LEU A 97 -2.13 -17.76 -22.33
CA LEU A 97 -0.99 -17.52 -21.46
C LEU A 97 -0.82 -18.71 -20.52
N LYS A 98 0.33 -19.38 -20.61
CA LYS A 98 0.68 -20.52 -19.75
C LYS A 98 1.46 -20.03 -18.54
N MET A 99 1.00 -20.43 -17.37
CA MET A 99 1.55 -20.01 -16.08
C MET A 99 1.77 -21.22 -15.18
N LYS A 100 2.66 -21.13 -14.18
CA LYS A 100 2.68 -22.10 -13.08
C LYS A 100 1.48 -21.87 -12.17
N GLN A 101 0.82 -22.95 -11.80
CA GLN A 101 -0.23 -22.90 -10.79
C GLN A 101 0.42 -22.80 -9.41
N PHE A 102 0.02 -21.79 -8.63
CA PHE A 102 0.33 -21.72 -7.20
C PHE A 102 -0.91 -22.14 -6.40
N PRO A 103 -0.75 -22.58 -5.13
CA PRO A 103 -1.87 -23.06 -4.32
C PRO A 103 -3.00 -22.02 -4.23
N THR A 104 -4.24 -22.44 -4.45
CA THR A 104 -5.40 -21.54 -4.50
C THR A 104 -5.65 -20.79 -3.19
N ASN A 105 -5.07 -21.25 -2.08
CA ASN A 105 -5.20 -20.67 -0.74
C ASN A 105 -4.02 -19.78 -0.32
N SER A 106 -3.17 -19.39 -1.29
CA SER A 106 -1.97 -18.59 -1.06
C SER A 106 -2.14 -17.09 -1.30
N LEU A 107 -3.32 -16.65 -1.77
CA LEU A 107 -3.59 -15.22 -1.95
C LEU A 107 -3.62 -14.54 -0.58
N PHE A 108 -3.17 -13.29 -0.52
CA PHE A 108 -3.20 -12.50 0.71
C PHE A 108 -4.62 -12.33 1.25
N VAL A 109 -5.63 -12.27 0.37
CA VAL A 109 -7.04 -12.28 0.79
C VAL A 109 -7.41 -13.56 1.53
N ASP A 110 -6.91 -14.72 1.10
CA ASP A 110 -7.23 -16.00 1.74
C ASP A 110 -6.47 -16.16 3.06
N LEU A 111 -5.22 -15.68 3.11
CA LEU A 111 -4.45 -15.59 4.36
C LEU A 111 -5.17 -14.69 5.37
N LEU A 112 -5.75 -13.58 4.91
CA LEU A 112 -6.51 -12.67 5.75
C LEU A 112 -7.76 -13.33 6.31
N ASP A 113 -8.55 -13.99 5.45
CA ASP A 113 -9.79 -14.67 5.84
C ASP A 113 -9.54 -15.79 6.87
N ARG A 114 -8.35 -16.40 6.88
CA ARG A 114 -7.91 -17.40 7.86
C ARG A 114 -7.20 -16.83 9.09
N GLY A 115 -6.94 -15.52 9.14
CA GLY A 115 -6.16 -14.90 10.21
C GLY A 115 -4.65 -15.18 10.17
N GLU A 116 -4.15 -15.67 9.03
CA GLU A 116 -2.74 -16.01 8.77
C GLU A 116 -1.95 -14.83 8.17
N LEU A 117 -2.63 -13.79 7.66
CA LEU A 117 -1.95 -12.59 7.16
C LEU A 117 -1.42 -11.76 8.34
N THR A 118 -0.10 -11.79 8.53
CA THR A 118 0.58 -11.13 9.64
C THR A 118 1.12 -9.76 9.26
N GLU A 119 1.37 -8.92 10.27
CA GLU A 119 2.07 -7.64 10.10
C GLU A 119 3.44 -7.83 9.44
N THR A 120 4.19 -8.86 9.82
CA THR A 120 5.50 -9.17 9.23
C THR A 120 5.40 -9.41 7.72
N LEU A 121 4.36 -10.11 7.25
CA LEU A 121 4.11 -10.29 5.82
C LEU A 121 3.77 -8.96 5.13
N MET A 122 3.02 -8.07 5.80
CA MET A 122 2.70 -6.74 5.27
C MET A 122 3.92 -5.79 5.25
N GLU A 123 4.82 -5.90 6.23
CA GLU A 123 6.11 -5.21 6.21
C GLU A 123 6.98 -5.73 5.04
N GLN A 124 7.04 -7.05 4.82
CA GLN A 124 7.71 -7.64 3.66
C GLN A 124 7.08 -7.20 2.33
N LEU A 125 5.76 -7.11 2.26
CA LEU A 125 5.04 -6.57 1.11
C LEU A 125 5.43 -5.11 0.87
N GLY A 126 5.48 -4.27 1.90
CA GLY A 126 5.87 -2.86 1.80
C GLY A 126 7.26 -2.68 1.18
N ARG A 127 8.22 -3.52 1.58
CA ARG A 127 9.57 -3.56 0.96
C ARG A 127 9.51 -4.03 -0.49
N SER A 128 8.76 -5.10 -0.76
CA SER A 128 8.65 -5.69 -2.10
C SER A 128 8.03 -4.72 -3.10
N VAL A 129 6.99 -3.98 -2.69
CA VAL A 129 6.33 -2.95 -3.50
C VAL A 129 7.23 -1.73 -3.69
N ALA A 130 7.99 -1.32 -2.65
CA ALA A 130 8.98 -0.26 -2.79
C ALA A 130 10.05 -0.61 -3.84
N ASP A 131 10.59 -1.83 -3.79
CA ASP A 131 11.59 -2.31 -4.76
C ASP A 131 10.99 -2.46 -6.17
N TYR A 132 9.74 -2.95 -6.27
CA TYR A 132 8.99 -3.02 -7.53
C TYR A 132 8.81 -1.62 -8.13
N HIS A 133 8.37 -0.63 -7.35
CA HIS A 133 8.23 0.75 -7.82
C HIS A 133 9.57 1.38 -8.19
N ALA A 134 10.63 1.17 -7.41
CA ALA A 134 11.96 1.71 -7.67
C ALA A 134 12.52 1.27 -9.04
N THR A 135 12.20 0.04 -9.46
CA THR A 135 12.60 -0.55 -10.75
C THR A 135 11.56 -0.41 -11.86
N SER A 136 10.38 0.15 -11.55
CA SER A 136 9.32 0.36 -12.53
C SER A 136 9.70 1.43 -13.55
N PRO A 137 9.50 1.20 -14.87
CA PRO A 137 9.80 2.18 -15.91
C PRO A 137 9.13 3.53 -15.68
N THR A 138 9.85 4.59 -16.02
CA THR A 138 9.34 5.97 -16.12
C THR A 138 10.10 6.69 -17.22
N ASN A 139 9.41 7.57 -17.95
CA ASN A 139 9.96 8.38 -19.04
C ASN A 139 8.99 9.53 -19.37
N ASP A 140 9.38 10.45 -20.25
CA ASP A 140 8.57 11.62 -20.63
C ASP A 140 7.17 11.27 -21.18
N TYR A 141 6.98 10.07 -21.75
CA TYR A 141 5.67 9.60 -22.17
C TYR A 141 4.81 9.22 -20.96
N ILE A 142 5.33 8.37 -20.06
CA ILE A 142 4.66 7.93 -18.83
C ILE A 142 4.34 9.13 -17.91
N LEU A 143 5.25 10.10 -17.79
CA LEU A 143 5.07 11.27 -16.93
C LEU A 143 3.85 12.13 -17.31
N LYS A 144 3.39 12.10 -18.58
CA LYS A 144 2.19 12.84 -19.03
C LYS A 144 0.92 12.38 -18.32
N PHE A 145 0.87 11.12 -17.90
CA PHE A 145 -0.29 10.54 -17.21
C PHE A 145 -0.45 11.04 -15.77
N GLY A 146 0.57 11.69 -15.21
CA GLY A 146 0.47 12.39 -13.92
C GLY A 146 -0.11 13.80 -14.00
N SER A 147 -0.44 14.29 -15.20
CA SER A 147 -1.13 15.57 -15.34
C SER A 147 -2.53 15.49 -14.73
N ILE A 148 -2.99 16.60 -14.15
CA ILE A 148 -4.34 16.67 -13.56
C ILE A 148 -5.39 16.35 -14.61
N GLU A 149 -5.20 16.77 -15.85
CA GLU A 149 -6.14 16.55 -16.94
C GLU A 149 -6.33 15.04 -17.20
N GLN A 150 -5.25 14.26 -17.23
CA GLN A 150 -5.30 12.81 -17.41
C GLN A 150 -5.90 12.09 -16.20
N ILE A 151 -5.45 12.44 -14.98
CA ILE A 151 -5.97 11.83 -13.75
C ILE A 151 -7.46 12.14 -13.61
N ARG A 152 -7.86 13.41 -13.79
CA ARG A 152 -9.26 13.85 -13.69
C ARG A 152 -10.14 13.12 -14.69
N GLN A 153 -9.73 13.00 -15.95
CA GLN A 153 -10.49 12.25 -16.96
C GLN A 153 -10.75 10.81 -16.51
N ALA A 154 -9.71 10.10 -16.03
CA ALA A 154 -9.85 8.74 -15.54
C ALA A 154 -10.80 8.64 -14.33
N ILE A 155 -10.81 9.63 -13.43
CA ILE A 155 -11.74 9.65 -12.30
C ILE A 155 -13.17 10.00 -12.76
N ASP A 156 -13.35 11.00 -13.61
CA ASP A 156 -14.66 11.44 -14.12
C ASP A 156 -15.37 10.34 -14.91
N ASP A 157 -14.63 9.52 -15.66
CA ASP A 157 -15.20 8.34 -16.30
C ASP A 157 -15.82 7.37 -15.28
N ASN A 158 -15.26 7.23 -14.08
CA ASN A 158 -15.85 6.36 -13.06
C ASN A 158 -17.14 6.95 -12.50
N TYR A 159 -17.24 8.27 -12.33
CA TYR A 159 -18.50 8.91 -11.95
C TYR A 159 -19.56 8.70 -13.03
N ARG A 160 -19.22 8.98 -14.30
CA ARG A 160 -20.14 8.80 -15.44
C ARG A 160 -20.68 7.37 -15.53
N TYR A 161 -19.84 6.35 -15.40
CA TYR A 161 -20.27 4.94 -15.45
C TYR A 161 -21.12 4.50 -14.25
N THR A 162 -21.22 5.30 -13.20
CA THR A 162 -21.89 4.91 -11.95
C THR A 162 -23.11 5.74 -11.59
N GLU A 163 -23.45 6.76 -12.39
CA GLU A 163 -24.72 7.49 -12.30
C GLU A 163 -25.95 6.56 -12.23
N PRO A 164 -26.05 5.46 -13.02
CA PRO A 164 -27.19 4.55 -12.95
C PRO A 164 -27.35 3.80 -11.62
N TYR A 165 -26.34 3.83 -10.74
CA TYR A 165 -26.35 3.16 -9.43
C TYR A 165 -26.73 4.09 -8.27
N ILE A 166 -26.96 5.38 -8.55
CA ILE A 166 -27.50 6.33 -7.56
C ILE A 166 -28.92 5.92 -7.18
N GLY A 167 -29.19 5.85 -5.88
CA GLY A 167 -30.44 5.33 -5.32
C GLY A 167 -30.54 3.80 -5.27
N ARG A 168 -29.56 3.07 -5.83
CA ARG A 168 -29.45 1.59 -5.75
C ARG A 168 -28.44 1.16 -4.69
N VAL A 169 -27.19 1.57 -4.86
CA VAL A 169 -26.08 1.20 -3.96
C VAL A 169 -25.23 2.38 -3.49
N GLN A 170 -25.44 3.57 -4.06
CA GLN A 170 -24.91 4.83 -3.54
C GLN A 170 -26.01 5.87 -3.45
N THR A 171 -25.86 6.83 -2.53
CA THR A 171 -26.76 7.99 -2.43
C THR A 171 -26.29 9.13 -3.34
N GLN A 172 -27.20 10.05 -3.70
CA GLN A 172 -26.85 11.27 -4.44
C GLN A 172 -25.80 12.09 -3.67
N GLN A 173 -25.96 12.20 -2.35
CA GLN A 173 -25.02 12.92 -1.49
C GLN A 173 -23.61 12.32 -1.55
N GLN A 174 -23.48 10.99 -1.48
CA GLN A 174 -22.18 10.32 -1.57
C GLN A 174 -21.50 10.57 -2.92
N PHE A 175 -22.26 10.50 -4.00
CA PHE A 175 -21.78 10.78 -5.36
C PHE A 175 -21.26 12.22 -5.48
N ASP A 176 -22.11 13.20 -5.14
CA ASP A 176 -21.79 14.63 -5.28
C ASP A 176 -20.61 15.04 -4.41
N ASP A 177 -20.56 14.55 -3.16
CA ASP A 177 -19.49 14.87 -2.22
C ASP A 177 -18.15 14.31 -2.66
N THR A 178 -18.14 13.07 -3.16
CA THR A 178 -16.90 12.41 -3.58
C THR A 178 -16.35 13.07 -4.84
N LYS A 179 -17.23 13.40 -5.79
CA LYS A 179 -16.86 14.19 -6.96
C LYS A 179 -16.33 15.58 -6.58
N ALA A 180 -17.06 16.31 -5.74
CA ALA A 180 -16.66 17.65 -5.31
C ALA A 180 -15.33 17.64 -4.52
N TYR A 181 -15.06 16.57 -3.77
CA TYR A 181 -13.77 16.38 -3.11
C TYR A 181 -12.63 16.23 -4.11
N THR A 182 -12.78 15.37 -5.12
CA THR A 182 -11.81 15.22 -6.22
C THR A 182 -11.56 16.56 -6.91
N ASP A 183 -12.62 17.28 -7.27
CA ASP A 183 -12.52 18.57 -7.96
C ASP A 183 -11.74 19.59 -7.11
N ARG A 184 -12.04 19.70 -5.81
CA ARG A 184 -11.31 20.57 -4.87
C ARG A 184 -9.84 20.22 -4.74
N MET A 185 -9.48 18.93 -4.72
CA MET A 185 -8.08 18.49 -4.61
C MET A 185 -7.26 18.99 -5.81
N PHE A 186 -7.80 18.84 -7.02
CA PHE A 186 -7.13 19.31 -8.22
C PHE A 186 -7.05 20.83 -8.32
N ASP A 187 -8.10 21.54 -7.91
CA ASP A 187 -8.14 23.00 -8.02
C ASP A 187 -7.23 23.68 -6.99
N ARG A 188 -7.13 23.14 -5.78
CA ARG A 188 -6.37 23.75 -4.67
C ARG A 188 -4.91 23.30 -4.59
N HIS A 189 -4.59 22.12 -5.13
CA HIS A 189 -3.32 21.45 -4.89
C HIS A 189 -2.60 21.02 -6.17
N ARG A 190 -2.70 21.85 -7.22
CA ARG A 190 -2.00 21.62 -8.50
C ARG A 190 -0.51 21.39 -8.31
N ASP A 191 0.11 22.13 -7.40
CA ASP A 191 1.52 22.04 -7.04
C ASP A 191 1.91 20.64 -6.54
N TRP A 192 1.00 19.92 -5.87
CA TRP A 192 1.28 18.56 -5.38
C TRP A 192 1.45 17.59 -6.55
N PHE A 193 0.50 17.55 -7.49
CA PHE A 193 0.56 16.66 -8.65
C PHE A 193 1.76 16.98 -9.55
N GLU A 194 2.02 18.26 -9.80
CA GLU A 194 3.22 18.67 -10.53
C GLU A 194 4.50 18.25 -9.82
N SER A 195 4.53 18.31 -8.48
CA SER A 195 5.66 17.81 -7.70
C SER A 195 5.85 16.30 -7.85
N ARG A 196 4.76 15.51 -7.87
CA ARG A 196 4.84 14.06 -8.12
C ARG A 196 5.46 13.76 -9.49
N VAL A 197 5.06 14.51 -10.53
CA VAL A 197 5.65 14.40 -11.88
C VAL A 197 7.14 14.76 -11.86
N ARG A 198 7.52 15.92 -11.27
CA ARG A 198 8.92 16.35 -11.17
C ARG A 198 9.81 15.36 -10.42
N GLN A 199 9.25 14.70 -9.40
CA GLN A 199 9.94 13.68 -8.61
C GLN A 199 9.92 12.29 -9.27
N GLN A 200 9.46 12.17 -10.53
CA GLN A 200 9.36 10.92 -11.27
C GLN A 200 8.59 9.81 -10.53
N LYS A 201 7.50 10.22 -9.85
CA LYS A 201 6.61 9.33 -9.10
C LYS A 201 5.53 8.69 -9.98
N ILE A 202 5.40 9.13 -11.22
CA ILE A 202 4.53 8.49 -12.21
C ILE A 202 5.33 7.40 -12.93
N ARG A 203 4.90 6.14 -12.80
CA ARG A 203 5.64 4.96 -13.26
C ARG A 203 4.69 3.95 -13.90
N GLU A 204 5.23 2.99 -14.65
CA GLU A 204 4.51 1.77 -15.06
C GLU A 204 4.38 0.81 -13.88
N CYS A 205 3.44 1.17 -13.01
CA CYS A 205 3.02 0.51 -11.79
C CYS A 205 2.17 -0.75 -12.07
N HIS A 206 1.65 -1.39 -11.01
CA HIS A 206 0.76 -2.54 -11.10
C HIS A 206 -0.65 -2.17 -11.59
N GLY A 207 -1.18 -1.05 -11.10
CA GLY A 207 -2.50 -0.52 -11.48
C GLY A 207 -3.70 -1.22 -10.82
N ASP A 208 -3.52 -2.40 -10.25
CA ASP A 208 -4.57 -3.19 -9.55
C ASP A 208 -4.05 -3.96 -8.32
N LEU A 209 -3.25 -3.29 -7.48
CA LEU A 209 -2.51 -3.93 -6.38
C LEU A 209 -3.37 -4.16 -5.12
N HIS A 210 -4.41 -5.00 -5.22
CA HIS A 210 -5.25 -5.39 -4.08
C HIS A 210 -4.94 -6.81 -3.57
N LEU A 211 -5.45 -7.22 -2.40
CA LEU A 211 -5.06 -8.48 -1.74
C LEU A 211 -5.39 -9.76 -2.54
N ARG A 212 -6.26 -9.69 -3.55
CA ARG A 212 -6.52 -10.82 -4.48
C ARG A 212 -5.45 -10.97 -5.58
N ASN A 213 -4.61 -9.96 -5.77
CA ASN A 213 -3.53 -9.88 -6.78
C ASN A 213 -2.14 -9.95 -6.12
N ILE A 214 -2.10 -10.40 -4.86
CA ILE A 214 -0.90 -10.61 -4.08
C ILE A 214 -0.94 -12.04 -3.54
N ALA A 215 0.10 -12.82 -3.78
CA ALA A 215 0.19 -14.21 -3.34
C ALA A 215 1.48 -14.47 -2.56
N LEU A 216 1.43 -15.38 -1.60
CA LEU A 216 2.60 -15.93 -0.93
C LEU A 216 2.96 -17.27 -1.59
N ALA A 217 3.98 -17.28 -2.44
CA ALA A 217 4.44 -18.54 -3.03
C ALA A 217 5.17 -19.38 -1.96
N ASP A 218 4.57 -20.52 -1.58
CA ASP A 218 5.28 -21.59 -0.89
C ASP A 218 6.04 -22.43 -1.94
N ASN A 219 7.37 -22.35 -1.89
CA ASN A 219 8.26 -23.13 -2.74
C ASN A 219 8.98 -24.21 -1.92
N SER A 220 8.31 -24.85 -0.96
CA SER A 220 8.81 -26.00 -0.18
C SER A 220 9.45 -27.12 -1.03
N HIS A 221 9.13 -27.19 -2.33
CA HIS A 221 9.67 -28.16 -3.30
C HIS A 221 10.85 -27.64 -4.15
N ASP A 222 11.12 -26.34 -4.14
CA ASP A 222 12.28 -25.71 -4.78
C ASP A 222 13.08 -24.93 -3.73
N LYS A 223 14.07 -25.61 -3.13
CA LYS A 223 14.94 -25.04 -2.07
C LYS A 223 15.73 -23.80 -2.50
N THR A 224 15.71 -23.45 -3.79
CA THR A 224 16.40 -22.26 -4.32
C THR A 224 15.51 -21.02 -4.34
N LEU A 225 14.18 -21.18 -4.25
CA LEU A 225 13.20 -20.11 -4.14
C LEU A 225 12.66 -20.08 -2.70
N ARG A 226 13.05 -19.08 -1.91
CA ARG A 226 12.46 -18.85 -0.58
C ARG A 226 10.97 -18.48 -0.72
N GLU A 227 10.20 -18.57 0.37
CA GLU A 227 8.88 -17.93 0.47
C GLU A 227 8.97 -16.51 -0.12
N ARG A 228 8.14 -16.24 -1.13
CA ARG A 228 8.23 -14.99 -1.89
C ARG A 228 6.85 -14.44 -2.15
N ILE A 229 6.71 -13.15 -1.88
CA ILE A 229 5.52 -12.38 -2.24
C ILE A 229 5.54 -12.16 -3.75
N LEU A 230 4.44 -12.52 -4.40
CA LEU A 230 4.20 -12.34 -5.82
C LEU A 230 3.18 -11.22 -6.01
N LEU A 231 3.53 -10.24 -6.85
CA LEU A 231 2.60 -9.22 -7.33
C LEU A 231 2.21 -9.65 -8.75
N PHE A 232 0.98 -10.14 -8.92
CA PHE A 232 0.53 -10.77 -10.17
C PHE A 232 -0.80 -10.19 -10.64
N ASP A 233 -1.13 -10.41 -11.92
CA ASP A 233 -2.29 -9.81 -12.59
C ASP A 233 -2.22 -8.27 -12.66
N CYS A 234 -1.02 -7.74 -12.90
CA CYS A 234 -0.79 -6.34 -13.27
C CYS A 234 -1.55 -5.99 -14.56
N ILE A 235 -2.20 -4.82 -14.58
CA ILE A 235 -2.99 -4.36 -15.74
C ILE A 235 -2.08 -4.23 -16.95
N GLU A 236 -2.31 -5.01 -17.99
CA GLU A 236 -1.53 -4.97 -19.24
C GLU A 236 -2.24 -4.22 -20.37
N PHE A 237 -3.56 -4.06 -20.27
CA PHE A 237 -4.41 -3.67 -21.39
C PHE A 237 -4.69 -2.16 -21.51
N ASN A 238 -4.49 -1.39 -20.44
CA ASN A 238 -4.82 0.03 -20.41
C ASN A 238 -3.71 0.84 -19.74
N GLU A 239 -3.03 1.67 -20.52
CA GLU A 239 -1.92 2.51 -20.07
C GLU A 239 -2.32 3.51 -18.97
N PRO A 240 -3.39 4.32 -19.14
CA PRO A 240 -3.90 5.18 -18.06
C PRO A 240 -4.16 4.50 -16.71
N PHE A 241 -4.39 3.19 -16.68
CA PHE A 241 -4.62 2.45 -15.44
C PHE A 241 -3.33 1.96 -14.76
N ARG A 242 -2.20 1.94 -15.46
CA ARG A 242 -0.90 1.50 -14.92
C ARG A 242 0.20 2.56 -14.95
N PHE A 243 0.08 3.58 -15.79
CA PHE A 243 0.95 4.77 -15.79
C PHE A 243 0.43 5.76 -14.77
N VAL A 244 0.63 5.41 -13.51
CA VAL A 244 0.02 6.09 -12.36
C VAL A 244 1.09 6.53 -11.38
N ASP A 245 0.70 7.40 -10.46
CA ASP A 245 1.51 7.70 -9.29
C ASP A 245 1.72 6.43 -8.47
N VAL A 246 2.93 6.19 -7.95
CA VAL A 246 3.20 5.04 -7.05
C VAL A 246 2.26 4.96 -5.84
N MET A 247 1.73 6.09 -5.36
CA MET A 247 0.75 6.11 -4.28
C MET A 247 -0.63 5.58 -4.70
N TYR A 248 -0.91 5.44 -6.00
CA TYR A 248 -2.11 4.79 -6.52
C TYR A 248 -2.13 3.31 -6.16
N ASP A 249 -1.01 2.60 -6.36
CA ASP A 249 -0.84 1.20 -5.98
C ASP A 249 -0.84 1.03 -4.46
N VAL A 250 -0.12 1.90 -3.74
CA VAL A 250 -0.09 1.89 -2.26
C VAL A 250 -1.49 2.06 -1.69
N ALA A 251 -2.27 3.02 -2.23
CA ALA A 251 -3.64 3.26 -1.81
C ALA A 251 -4.52 2.02 -1.99
N PHE A 252 -4.28 1.22 -3.03
CA PHE A 252 -5.12 0.06 -3.29
C PHE A 252 -4.96 -0.99 -2.18
N THR A 253 -3.72 -1.36 -1.83
CA THR A 253 -3.46 -2.28 -0.71
C THR A 253 -4.01 -1.73 0.61
N VAL A 254 -3.74 -0.46 0.93
CA VAL A 254 -4.20 0.16 2.18
C VAL A 254 -5.73 0.14 2.26
N MET A 255 -6.42 0.64 1.23
CA MET A 255 -7.87 0.65 1.17
C MET A 255 -8.46 -0.76 1.25
N ASP A 256 -7.86 -1.75 0.59
CA ASP A 256 -8.37 -3.13 0.60
C ASP A 256 -8.26 -3.79 1.99
N CYS A 257 -7.23 -3.45 2.77
CA CYS A 257 -7.12 -3.81 4.18
C CYS A 257 -8.17 -3.09 5.05
N GLU A 258 -8.35 -1.78 4.88
CA GLU A 258 -9.32 -0.98 5.64
C GLU A 258 -10.76 -1.43 5.38
N ALA A 259 -11.12 -1.73 4.13
CA ALA A 259 -12.42 -2.27 3.74
C ALA A 259 -12.75 -3.61 4.41
N ARG A 260 -11.73 -4.33 4.92
CA ARG A 260 -11.87 -5.59 5.66
C ARG A 260 -11.63 -5.45 7.16
N GLY A 261 -11.62 -4.21 7.67
CA GLY A 261 -11.45 -3.92 9.09
C GLY A 261 -10.04 -4.18 9.63
N ARG A 262 -9.03 -4.24 8.76
CA ARG A 262 -7.62 -4.49 9.13
C ARG A 262 -6.72 -3.30 8.87
N ILE A 263 -7.08 -2.17 9.50
CA ILE A 263 -6.32 -0.90 9.46
C ILE A 263 -4.87 -1.14 9.93
N ASP A 264 -4.68 -2.00 10.93
CA ASP A 264 -3.37 -2.41 11.45
C ASP A 264 -2.44 -2.96 10.37
N LEU A 265 -2.95 -3.85 9.50
CA LEU A 265 -2.20 -4.45 8.41
C LEU A 265 -1.88 -3.45 7.30
N GLY A 266 -2.87 -2.65 6.91
CA GLY A 266 -2.68 -1.59 5.91
C GLY A 266 -1.65 -0.55 6.38
N ASN A 267 -1.67 -0.22 7.68
CA ASN A 267 -0.74 0.72 8.29
C ASN A 267 0.69 0.16 8.38
N ALA A 268 0.87 -1.13 8.71
CA ALA A 268 2.18 -1.78 8.71
C ALA A 268 2.83 -1.74 7.32
N PHE A 269 2.03 -2.02 6.28
CA PHE A 269 2.46 -1.89 4.88
C PHE A 269 2.84 -0.46 4.53
N LEU A 270 1.95 0.51 4.81
CA LEU A 270 2.17 1.92 4.48
C LEU A 270 3.43 2.48 5.13
N ASN A 271 3.58 2.29 6.45
CA ASN A 271 4.76 2.75 7.18
C ASN A 271 6.05 2.16 6.62
N THR A 272 6.05 0.87 6.31
CA THR A 272 7.23 0.20 5.75
C THR A 272 7.58 0.75 4.36
N TYR A 273 6.56 0.95 3.51
CA TYR A 273 6.75 1.52 2.18
C TYR A 273 7.31 2.96 2.25
N LEU A 274 6.75 3.81 3.11
CA LEU A 274 7.18 5.19 3.30
C LEU A 274 8.60 5.26 3.87
N GLU A 275 8.91 4.44 4.88
CA GLU A 275 10.27 4.37 5.44
C GLU A 275 11.25 3.95 4.35
N ARG A 276 10.97 2.87 3.61
CA ARG A 276 11.85 2.33 2.56
C ARG A 276 12.12 3.30 1.42
N THR A 277 11.10 4.06 1.00
CA THR A 277 11.19 4.94 -0.17
C THR A 277 11.57 6.39 0.17
N GLY A 278 11.40 6.81 1.42
CA GLY A 278 11.49 8.22 1.82
C GLY A 278 10.38 9.09 1.21
N ASP A 279 9.34 8.49 0.61
CA ASP A 279 8.28 9.18 -0.13
C ASP A 279 7.18 9.74 0.78
N TRP A 280 7.56 10.44 1.85
CA TRP A 280 6.60 11.00 2.82
C TRP A 280 5.70 12.06 2.20
N ASP A 281 6.17 12.79 1.19
CA ASP A 281 5.37 13.76 0.45
C ASP A 281 4.20 13.11 -0.33
N GLY A 282 4.28 11.81 -0.62
CA GLY A 282 3.17 11.06 -1.23
C GLY A 282 1.93 10.98 -0.35
N LEU A 283 2.05 11.19 0.97
CA LEU A 283 0.90 11.28 1.88
C LEU A 283 -0.06 12.42 1.55
N ARG A 284 0.40 13.45 0.80
CA ARG A 284 -0.44 14.55 0.33
C ARG A 284 -1.52 14.09 -0.66
N VAL A 285 -1.19 13.13 -1.53
CA VAL A 285 -2.09 12.63 -2.58
C VAL A 285 -2.78 11.32 -2.20
N LEU A 286 -2.26 10.62 -1.18
CA LEU A 286 -2.79 9.34 -0.74
C LEU A 286 -4.31 9.36 -0.41
N PRO A 287 -4.88 10.37 0.28
CA PRO A 287 -6.33 10.40 0.54
C PRO A 287 -7.19 10.43 -0.73
N LEU A 288 -6.75 11.13 -1.79
CA LEU A 288 -7.42 11.09 -3.08
C LEU A 288 -7.41 9.68 -3.67
N TYR A 289 -6.25 9.02 -3.65
CA TYR A 289 -6.13 7.67 -4.19
C TYR A 289 -6.89 6.63 -3.36
N LEU A 290 -6.92 6.74 -2.02
CA LEU A 290 -7.75 5.88 -1.16
C LEU A 290 -9.24 5.96 -1.52
N SER A 291 -9.77 7.19 -1.62
CA SER A 291 -11.15 7.44 -2.06
C SER A 291 -11.40 6.85 -3.45
N ARG A 292 -10.46 7.08 -4.37
CA ARG A 292 -10.54 6.60 -5.74
C ARG A 292 -10.56 5.07 -5.83
N GLN A 293 -9.70 4.36 -5.10
CA GLN A 293 -9.63 2.90 -5.15
C GLN A 293 -10.87 2.25 -4.54
N ALA A 294 -11.39 2.78 -3.44
CA ALA A 294 -12.68 2.36 -2.92
C ALA A 294 -13.79 2.55 -3.97
N TYR A 295 -13.80 3.69 -4.68
CA TYR A 295 -14.76 3.95 -5.75
C TYR A 295 -14.60 3.01 -6.96
N VAL A 296 -13.37 2.62 -7.35
CA VAL A 296 -13.12 1.57 -8.37
C VAL A 296 -13.82 0.28 -7.96
N ARG A 297 -13.57 -0.19 -6.72
CA ARG A 297 -14.14 -1.44 -6.22
C ARG A 297 -15.66 -1.39 -6.16
N ALA A 298 -16.23 -0.26 -5.76
CA ALA A 298 -17.67 -0.02 -5.78
C ALA A 298 -18.23 -0.13 -7.20
N LYS A 299 -17.61 0.57 -8.18
CA LYS A 299 -18.02 0.54 -9.59
C LYS A 299 -18.00 -0.88 -10.15
N VAL A 300 -16.86 -1.57 -10.06
CA VAL A 300 -16.69 -2.92 -10.63
C VAL A 300 -17.66 -3.91 -10.01
N THR A 301 -17.90 -3.80 -8.69
CA THR A 301 -18.90 -4.64 -8.01
C THR A 301 -20.32 -4.31 -8.46
N SER A 302 -20.63 -3.04 -8.75
CA SER A 302 -21.96 -2.61 -9.21
C SER A 302 -22.32 -3.17 -10.60
N PHE A 303 -21.34 -3.41 -11.47
CA PHE A 303 -21.58 -4.01 -12.79
C PHE A 303 -22.20 -5.41 -12.71
N LEU A 304 -21.97 -6.16 -11.63
CA LEU A 304 -22.61 -7.46 -11.39
C LEU A 304 -24.14 -7.35 -11.24
N LEU A 305 -24.66 -6.18 -10.89
CA LEU A 305 -26.11 -5.96 -10.70
C LEU A 305 -26.87 -5.96 -12.03
N ASP A 306 -26.19 -5.67 -13.13
CA ASP A 306 -26.78 -5.59 -14.45
C ASP A 306 -26.49 -6.85 -15.29
N ASP A 307 -25.70 -7.78 -14.77
CA ASP A 307 -25.43 -9.07 -15.41
C ASP A 307 -26.61 -10.04 -15.22
N ALA A 308 -27.25 -10.42 -16.33
CA ALA A 308 -28.38 -11.34 -16.34
C ALA A 308 -28.00 -12.78 -15.97
N ALA A 309 -26.71 -13.15 -16.06
CA ALA A 309 -26.21 -14.47 -15.69
C ALA A 309 -25.95 -14.64 -14.19
N VAL A 310 -25.94 -13.54 -13.43
CA VAL A 310 -25.71 -13.55 -11.98
C VAL A 310 -27.02 -13.76 -11.23
N SER A 311 -27.03 -14.64 -10.23
CA SER A 311 -28.24 -14.92 -9.44
C SER A 311 -28.66 -13.73 -8.58
N GLU A 312 -29.95 -13.64 -8.25
CA GLU A 312 -30.46 -12.54 -7.38
C GLU A 312 -29.81 -12.53 -5.99
N ALA A 313 -29.43 -13.69 -5.46
CA ALA A 313 -28.70 -13.78 -4.19
C ALA A 313 -27.28 -13.19 -4.31
N GLU A 314 -26.58 -13.48 -5.40
CA GLU A 314 -25.26 -12.91 -5.68
C GLU A 314 -25.35 -11.41 -5.97
N LYS A 315 -26.38 -10.95 -6.68
CA LYS A 315 -26.65 -9.51 -6.88
C LYS A 315 -26.91 -8.81 -5.56
N ALA A 316 -27.69 -9.40 -4.64
CA ALA A 316 -27.92 -8.81 -3.32
C ALA A 316 -26.61 -8.67 -2.50
N LYS A 317 -25.74 -9.70 -2.57
CA LYS A 317 -24.41 -9.64 -1.94
C LYS A 317 -23.53 -8.56 -2.59
N ALA A 318 -23.49 -8.52 -3.92
CA ALA A 318 -22.75 -7.50 -4.67
C ALA A 318 -23.26 -6.09 -4.36
N ALA A 319 -24.58 -5.90 -4.23
CA ALA A 319 -25.17 -4.62 -3.90
C ALA A 319 -24.71 -4.11 -2.53
N LYS A 320 -24.71 -5.01 -1.52
CA LYS A 320 -24.20 -4.69 -0.19
C LYS A 320 -22.72 -4.30 -0.23
N THR A 321 -21.88 -5.14 -0.86
CA THR A 321 -20.44 -4.88 -0.97
C THR A 321 -20.13 -3.59 -1.75
N ALA A 322 -20.85 -3.31 -2.84
CA ALA A 322 -20.71 -2.07 -3.57
C ALA A 322 -21.05 -0.84 -2.70
N SER A 323 -22.13 -0.93 -1.92
CA SER A 323 -22.56 0.15 -1.01
C SER A 323 -21.56 0.41 0.11
N GLU A 324 -20.95 -0.64 0.67
CA GLU A 324 -19.87 -0.54 1.65
C GLU A 324 -18.65 0.20 1.06
N TYR A 325 -18.26 -0.13 -0.19
CA TYR A 325 -17.16 0.57 -0.87
C TYR A 325 -17.50 2.02 -1.23
N TYR A 326 -18.73 2.34 -1.67
CA TYR A 326 -19.13 3.74 -1.89
C TYR A 326 -19.12 4.54 -0.59
N THR A 327 -19.55 3.91 0.51
CA THR A 327 -19.50 4.53 1.85
C THR A 327 -18.05 4.78 2.27
N LEU A 328 -17.15 3.82 2.07
CA LEU A 328 -15.73 3.99 2.36
C LEU A 328 -15.09 5.09 1.51
N ALA A 329 -15.37 5.11 0.20
CA ALA A 329 -14.90 6.17 -0.71
C ALA A 329 -15.33 7.56 -0.24
N TRP A 330 -16.59 7.69 0.19
CA TRP A 330 -17.14 8.91 0.76
C TRP A 330 -16.51 9.25 2.12
N GLN A 331 -16.24 8.27 2.99
CA GLN A 331 -15.58 8.50 4.29
C GLN A 331 -14.18 9.10 4.12
N TYR A 332 -13.41 8.68 3.12
CA TYR A 332 -12.09 9.28 2.83
C TYR A 332 -12.15 10.76 2.43
N THR A 333 -13.31 11.25 2.00
CA THR A 333 -13.50 12.66 1.63
C THR A 333 -13.76 13.56 2.85
N ARG A 334 -14.03 12.96 4.01
CA ARG A 334 -14.36 13.69 5.24
C ARG A 334 -13.08 14.25 5.86
N SER A 335 -13.11 15.52 6.26
CA SER A 335 -11.99 16.14 6.97
C SER A 335 -11.76 15.45 8.31
N ARG A 336 -10.51 15.10 8.59
CA ARG A 336 -10.07 14.56 9.89
C ARG A 336 -9.05 15.53 10.47
N GLN A 337 -9.11 15.78 11.78
CA GLN A 337 -8.08 16.55 12.45
C GLN A 337 -6.89 15.63 12.74
N GLY A 338 -5.76 15.88 12.09
CA GLY A 338 -4.51 15.19 12.40
C GLY A 338 -3.89 15.72 13.69
N ARG A 339 -2.91 14.99 14.21
CA ARG A 339 -2.18 15.32 15.44
C ARG A 339 -0.76 14.79 15.38
N ILE A 340 0.14 15.40 16.16
CA ILE A 340 1.53 14.97 16.27
C ILE A 340 1.79 14.42 17.68
N LEU A 341 2.26 13.18 17.73
CA LEU A 341 2.75 12.51 18.93
C LEU A 341 4.28 12.49 18.86
N MET A 342 4.92 13.30 19.69
CA MET A 342 6.37 13.38 19.73
C MET A 342 6.92 12.41 20.77
N MET A 343 7.73 11.45 20.36
CA MET A 343 8.43 10.60 21.32
C MET A 343 9.58 11.37 21.97
N SER A 344 9.76 11.19 23.27
CA SER A 344 10.89 11.70 24.05
C SER A 344 11.41 10.66 25.03
N GLY A 345 12.69 10.74 25.38
CA GLY A 345 13.32 9.85 26.37
C GLY A 345 14.66 9.28 25.90
N LEU A 346 15.43 8.70 26.84
CA LEU A 346 16.76 8.16 26.58
C LEU A 346 16.74 6.92 25.65
N SER A 347 17.88 6.59 25.05
CA SER A 347 18.03 5.31 24.35
C SER A 347 17.65 4.14 25.27
N GLY A 348 16.97 3.11 24.74
CA GLY A 348 16.50 1.97 25.55
C GLY A 348 15.21 2.22 26.35
N SER A 349 14.71 3.45 26.42
CA SER A 349 13.51 3.79 27.21
C SER A 349 12.18 3.30 26.61
N GLY A 350 12.19 2.59 25.49
CA GLY A 350 10.97 2.02 24.88
C GLY A 350 10.22 2.94 23.91
N LYS A 351 10.80 4.08 23.50
CA LYS A 351 10.20 5.01 22.51
C LYS A 351 9.73 4.31 21.23
N SER A 352 10.64 3.64 20.52
CA SER A 352 10.31 3.01 19.23
C SER A 352 9.30 1.86 19.38
N THR A 353 9.34 1.14 20.50
CA THR A 353 8.33 0.12 20.84
C THR A 353 6.96 0.75 21.05
N THR A 354 6.90 1.85 21.80
CA THR A 354 5.68 2.61 22.05
C THR A 354 5.12 3.21 20.75
N ALA A 355 5.98 3.85 19.96
CA ALA A 355 5.63 4.41 18.66
C ALA A 355 5.06 3.36 17.70
N ARG A 356 5.66 2.17 17.67
CA ARG A 356 5.18 1.04 16.85
C ARG A 356 3.82 0.53 17.31
N SER A 357 3.63 0.39 18.63
CA SER A 357 2.34 0.01 19.22
C SER A 357 1.23 1.01 18.85
N ILE A 358 1.53 2.31 18.98
CA ILE A 358 0.61 3.40 18.60
C ILE A 358 0.29 3.34 17.10
N SER A 359 1.29 3.17 16.25
CA SER A 359 1.10 3.14 14.79
C SER A 359 0.17 2.00 14.37
N ARG A 360 0.41 0.80 14.91
CA ARG A 360 -0.41 -0.38 14.64
C ARG A 360 -1.85 -0.22 15.10
N ARG A 361 -2.06 0.29 16.32
CA ARG A 361 -3.39 0.35 16.93
C ARG A 361 -4.24 1.52 16.44
N PHE A 362 -3.61 2.67 16.20
CA PHE A 362 -4.31 3.91 15.87
C PHE A 362 -4.19 4.28 14.39
N GLY A 363 -3.59 3.42 13.56
CA GLY A 363 -3.33 3.73 12.16
C GLY A 363 -2.41 4.93 11.97
N ALA A 364 -1.52 5.19 12.94
CA ALA A 364 -0.63 6.35 12.90
C ALA A 364 0.54 6.13 11.93
N VAL A 365 1.04 7.22 11.34
CA VAL A 365 2.24 7.20 10.50
C VAL A 365 3.46 7.52 11.36
N GLN A 366 4.42 6.60 11.42
CA GLN A 366 5.65 6.70 12.20
C GLN A 366 6.78 7.26 11.34
N PHE A 367 7.37 8.36 11.78
CA PHE A 367 8.58 8.93 11.20
C PHE A 367 9.74 8.76 12.16
N ARG A 368 10.70 7.90 11.78
CA ARG A 368 11.89 7.60 12.58
C ARG A 368 13.03 8.52 12.20
N SER A 369 13.64 9.19 13.18
CA SER A 369 14.74 10.12 12.91
C SER A 369 15.91 9.48 12.19
N ASP A 370 16.20 8.21 12.48
CA ASP A 370 17.33 7.51 11.87
C ASP A 370 17.07 7.20 10.39
N ALA A 371 15.82 6.86 10.03
CA ALA A 371 15.45 6.69 8.63
C ALA A 371 15.50 8.02 7.87
N VAL A 372 14.95 9.10 8.45
CA VAL A 372 15.02 10.44 7.86
C VAL A 372 16.46 10.88 7.65
N ARG A 373 17.33 10.68 8.65
CA ARG A 373 18.76 11.00 8.57
C ARG A 373 19.47 10.24 7.46
N LYS A 374 19.23 8.92 7.36
CA LYS A 374 19.82 8.08 6.30
C LYS A 374 19.38 8.53 4.91
N HIS A 375 18.10 8.83 4.72
CA HIS A 375 17.59 9.39 3.45
C HIS A 375 18.23 10.74 3.11
N LEU A 376 18.37 11.65 4.08
CA LEU A 376 19.04 12.94 3.87
C LEU A 376 20.53 12.80 3.53
N ALA A 377 21.17 11.73 4.00
CA ALA A 377 22.57 11.41 3.75
C ALA A 377 22.80 10.54 2.50
N GLY A 378 21.74 10.03 1.87
CA GLY A 378 21.84 9.08 0.75
C GLY A 378 22.38 7.70 1.15
N VAL A 379 22.22 7.32 2.43
CA VAL A 379 22.68 6.02 2.97
C VAL A 379 21.52 5.01 2.93
N PRO A 380 21.71 3.79 2.42
CA PRO A 380 20.70 2.73 2.49
C PRO A 380 20.26 2.44 3.92
N LEU A 381 18.98 2.14 4.13
CA LEU A 381 18.42 1.96 5.48
C LEU A 381 19.00 0.77 6.23
N ASP A 382 19.40 -0.27 5.50
CA ASP A 382 20.01 -1.51 5.96
C ASP A 382 21.52 -1.41 6.19
N GLU A 383 22.15 -0.31 5.76
CA GLU A 383 23.56 -0.04 6.00
C GLU A 383 23.77 0.85 7.22
N ARG A 384 24.90 0.66 7.92
CA ARG A 384 25.29 1.54 9.03
C ARG A 384 25.87 2.85 8.48
N GLY A 385 25.41 3.98 9.01
CA GLY A 385 25.97 5.28 8.64
C GLY A 385 27.35 5.53 9.26
N SER A 386 28.17 6.38 8.63
CA SER A 386 29.39 6.91 9.25
C SER A 386 29.06 7.93 10.33
N ASP A 387 30.04 8.32 11.16
CA ASP A 387 29.85 9.36 12.17
C ASP A 387 29.43 10.72 11.57
N ASP A 388 29.69 10.96 10.28
CA ASP A 388 29.37 12.20 9.58
C ASP A 388 27.87 12.48 9.50
N ILE A 389 27.02 11.45 9.58
CA ILE A 389 25.56 11.65 9.56
C ILE A 389 25.03 12.15 10.91
N TYR A 390 25.84 12.11 11.97
CA TYR A 390 25.48 12.49 13.35
C TYR A 390 26.07 13.83 13.79
N THR A 391 26.56 14.65 12.85
CA THR A 391 26.99 16.03 13.15
C THR A 391 25.83 16.89 13.67
N PRO A 392 26.11 17.97 14.42
CA PRO A 392 25.08 18.92 14.85
C PRO A 392 24.24 19.45 13.67
N GLU A 393 24.90 19.79 12.56
CA GLU A 393 24.25 20.32 11.36
C GLU A 393 23.32 19.27 10.72
N MET A 394 23.75 18.01 10.64
CA MET A 394 22.89 16.93 10.14
C MET A 394 21.74 16.61 11.09
N SER A 395 21.96 16.76 12.40
CA SER A 395 20.89 16.61 13.39
C SER A 395 19.83 17.67 13.21
N ASP A 396 20.21 18.94 13.07
CA ASP A 396 19.27 20.05 12.85
C ASP A 396 18.48 19.86 11.54
N ARG A 397 19.15 19.49 10.44
CA ARG A 397 18.47 19.14 9.17
C ARG A 397 17.48 17.98 9.33
N THR A 398 17.84 16.95 10.10
CA THR A 398 16.98 15.78 10.36
C THR A 398 15.73 16.19 11.12
N TYR A 399 15.87 16.97 12.19
CA TYR A 399 14.73 17.40 13.01
C TYR A 399 13.85 18.44 12.31
N ASP A 400 14.43 19.34 11.53
CA ASP A 400 13.64 20.25 10.68
C ASP A 400 12.83 19.47 9.65
N ARG A 401 13.44 18.49 8.97
CA ARG A 401 12.72 17.62 8.02
C ARG A 401 11.64 16.78 8.70
N LEU A 402 11.90 16.21 9.88
CA LEU A 402 10.89 15.49 10.67
C LEU A 402 9.68 16.39 11.00
N ALA A 403 9.95 17.62 11.44
CA ALA A 403 8.91 18.58 11.75
C ALA A 403 8.10 18.96 10.50
N GLU A 404 8.78 19.14 9.35
CA GLU A 404 8.15 19.40 8.06
C GLU A 404 7.22 18.25 7.62
N ILE A 405 7.73 17.02 7.50
CA ILE A 405 6.93 15.87 7.05
C ILE A 405 5.83 15.51 8.05
N GLY A 406 6.09 15.70 9.35
CA GLY A 406 5.09 15.53 10.41
C GLY A 406 3.93 16.51 10.28
N THR A 407 4.24 17.78 10.01
CA THR A 407 3.23 18.82 9.77
C THR A 407 2.42 18.52 8.52
N ILE A 408 3.07 18.13 7.42
CA ILE A 408 2.41 17.79 6.15
C ILE A 408 1.40 16.65 6.36
N ALA A 409 1.81 15.56 6.98
CA ALA A 409 0.94 14.42 7.22
C ALA A 409 -0.22 14.77 8.17
N ALA A 410 0.06 15.49 9.26
CA ALA A 410 -0.99 15.91 10.20
C ALA A 410 -2.02 16.86 9.56
N LEU A 411 -1.61 17.75 8.66
CA LEU A 411 -2.53 18.60 7.88
C LEU A 411 -3.47 17.78 6.97
N GLN A 412 -3.05 16.59 6.54
CA GLN A 412 -3.90 15.66 5.78
C GLN A 412 -4.78 14.77 6.69
N GLY A 413 -4.80 15.03 7.99
CA GLY A 413 -5.64 14.32 8.93
C GLY A 413 -5.00 13.08 9.57
N TRP A 414 -3.72 12.82 9.34
CA TRP A 414 -3.02 11.69 9.95
C TRP A 414 -2.70 11.95 11.42
N THR A 415 -2.83 10.91 12.25
CA THR A 415 -2.05 10.86 13.50
C THR A 415 -0.62 10.51 13.12
N VAL A 416 0.33 11.34 13.54
CA VAL A 416 1.75 11.18 13.23
C VAL A 416 2.51 10.86 14.51
N VAL A 417 3.42 9.90 14.47
CA VAL A 417 4.38 9.64 15.54
C VAL A 417 5.77 10.05 15.08
N LEU A 418 6.35 11.06 15.72
CA LEU A 418 7.75 11.44 15.53
C LEU A 418 8.61 10.63 16.49
N ASP A 419 9.18 9.52 16.00
CA ASP A 419 10.04 8.63 16.76
C ASP A 419 11.50 9.13 16.68
N ALA A 420 11.80 10.03 17.61
CA ALA A 420 13.11 10.65 17.79
C ALA A 420 13.46 10.72 19.28
N LYS A 421 14.68 11.16 19.61
CA LYS A 421 15.08 11.36 21.02
C LYS A 421 14.42 12.56 21.66
N SER A 422 14.26 13.65 20.88
CA SER A 422 13.59 14.89 21.29
C SER A 422 14.07 15.44 22.65
N ASP A 423 15.35 15.20 22.97
CA ASP A 423 16.01 15.49 24.23
C ASP A 423 16.55 16.92 24.32
N ARG A 424 16.39 17.72 23.26
CA ARG A 424 16.80 19.12 23.18
C ARG A 424 15.63 20.04 22.95
N VAL A 425 15.59 21.18 23.66
CA VAL A 425 14.56 22.21 23.52
C VAL A 425 14.48 22.70 22.07
N GLN A 426 15.64 22.92 21.42
CA GLN A 426 15.68 23.40 20.04
C GLN A 426 14.96 22.47 19.04
N TRP A 427 15.10 21.15 19.21
CA TRP A 427 14.52 20.16 18.31
C TRP A 427 13.02 19.98 18.55
N ARG A 428 12.58 20.05 19.82
CA ARG A 428 11.15 20.10 20.15
C ARG A 428 10.50 21.35 19.58
N LYS A 429 11.19 22.49 19.68
CA LYS A 429 10.72 23.79 19.17
C LYS A 429 10.42 23.77 17.67
N PHE A 430 11.22 23.10 16.83
CA PHE A 430 10.92 22.99 15.39
C PHE A 430 9.54 22.40 15.11
N VAL A 431 9.13 21.39 15.88
CA VAL A 431 7.80 20.76 15.75
C VAL A 431 6.73 21.66 16.35
N LEU A 432 6.95 22.17 17.57
CA LEU A 432 5.96 22.97 18.29
C LEU A 432 5.61 24.26 17.53
N ASP A 433 6.61 24.97 16.99
CA ASP A 433 6.39 26.21 16.24
C ASP A 433 5.57 25.95 14.96
N ARG A 434 5.92 24.90 14.20
CA ARG A 434 5.19 24.52 12.97
C ARG A 434 3.77 24.05 13.28
N ALA A 435 3.60 23.22 14.31
CA ALA A 435 2.30 22.72 14.72
C ALA A 435 1.39 23.85 15.23
N GLN A 436 1.93 24.79 16.01
CA GLN A 436 1.21 25.97 16.47
C GLN A 436 0.76 26.83 15.29
N ALA A 437 1.65 27.13 14.33
CA ALA A 437 1.32 27.90 13.13
C ALA A 437 0.22 27.24 12.29
N ALA A 438 0.18 25.91 12.27
CA ALA A 438 -0.79 25.11 11.53
C ALA A 438 -2.03 24.69 12.36
N SER A 439 -2.12 25.10 13.64
CA SER A 439 -3.18 24.68 14.57
C SER A 439 -3.32 23.15 14.71
N ILE A 440 -2.20 22.43 14.69
CA ILE A 440 -2.14 20.98 14.88
C ILE A 440 -1.95 20.66 16.37
N PRO A 441 -2.79 19.80 16.97
CA PRO A 441 -2.59 19.29 18.32
C PRO A 441 -1.27 18.51 18.45
N VAL A 442 -0.50 18.79 19.51
CA VAL A 442 0.76 18.08 19.82
C VAL A 442 0.69 17.50 21.23
N GLN A 443 1.15 16.25 21.38
CA GLN A 443 1.43 15.63 22.67
C GLN A 443 2.87 15.09 22.67
N ILE A 444 3.61 15.32 23.74
CA ILE A 444 4.94 14.73 23.97
C ILE A 444 4.75 13.48 24.82
N LEU A 445 5.12 12.32 24.28
CA LEU A 445 5.13 11.03 24.97
C LEU A 445 6.53 10.80 25.54
N HIS A 446 6.71 11.08 26.83
CA HIS A 446 7.99 10.91 27.50
C HIS A 446 8.12 9.49 28.04
N CYS A 447 8.85 8.64 27.33
CA CYS A 447 9.07 7.25 27.71
C CYS A 447 10.20 7.14 28.72
N THR A 448 9.89 6.56 29.88
CA THR A 448 10.82 6.35 30.99
C THR A 448 10.90 4.87 31.38
N ALA A 449 12.02 4.51 32.02
CA ALA A 449 12.24 3.26 32.73
C ALA A 449 13.51 3.40 33.59
N PRO A 450 13.72 2.56 34.63
CA PRO A 450 14.94 2.58 35.44
C PRO A 450 16.20 2.41 34.60
N ILE A 451 17.30 3.10 34.97
CA ILE A 451 18.52 3.12 34.15
C ILE A 451 19.10 1.72 33.88
N GLU A 452 18.98 0.80 34.84
CA GLU A 452 19.42 -0.59 34.68
C GLU A 452 18.61 -1.33 33.61
N VAL A 453 17.31 -1.05 33.51
CA VAL A 453 16.44 -1.60 32.46
C VAL A 453 16.83 -1.05 31.09
N LEU A 454 17.20 0.23 31.00
CA LEU A 454 17.69 0.83 29.75
C LEU A 454 18.98 0.16 29.26
N ARG A 455 19.93 -0.10 30.17
CA ARG A 455 21.19 -0.80 29.87
C ARG A 455 20.93 -2.20 29.35
N ASP A 456 20.16 -2.99 30.09
CA ASP A 456 19.79 -4.36 29.71
C ASP A 456 19.12 -4.43 28.33
N ARG A 457 18.24 -3.46 28.01
CA ARG A 457 17.56 -3.39 26.72
C ARG A 457 18.52 -3.08 25.57
N LEU A 458 19.51 -2.21 25.79
CA LEU A 458 20.50 -1.87 24.77
C LEU A 458 21.45 -3.03 24.51
N ASP A 459 21.88 -3.75 25.55
CA ASP A 459 22.79 -4.89 25.43
C ASP A 459 22.14 -6.09 24.70
N ARG A 460 20.82 -6.24 24.82
CA ARG A 460 20.06 -7.31 24.14
C ARG A 460 19.58 -6.95 22.73
N ARG A 461 19.79 -5.71 22.27
CA ARG A 461 19.22 -5.21 21.01
C ARG A 461 19.93 -5.84 19.80
N THR A 462 19.16 -6.41 18.88
CA THR A 462 19.66 -6.97 17.61
C THR A 462 18.77 -6.52 16.44
N GLY A 463 19.36 -6.26 15.26
CA GLY A 463 18.61 -6.04 14.02
C GLY A 463 17.82 -4.72 13.88
N ASP A 464 18.20 -3.65 14.60
CA ASP A 464 17.55 -2.34 14.51
C ASP A 464 18.38 -1.33 13.70
N ILE A 465 17.72 -0.33 13.11
CA ILE A 465 18.32 0.74 12.29
C ILE A 465 19.12 1.74 13.15
N ALA A 466 18.81 1.83 14.46
CA ALA A 466 19.40 2.83 15.35
C ALA A 466 20.73 2.39 15.96
N ASP A 467 21.74 3.29 15.94
CA ASP A 467 23.14 2.99 16.28
C ASP A 467 23.52 3.16 17.78
N ALA A 468 22.56 3.26 18.70
CA ALA A 468 22.86 3.58 20.11
C ALA A 468 23.35 2.37 20.94
N THR A 469 24.45 2.55 21.69
CA THR A 469 25.02 1.59 22.65
C THR A 469 24.84 2.02 24.12
N ALA A 470 24.99 1.08 25.06
CA ALA A 470 24.83 1.35 26.51
C ALA A 470 25.80 2.41 27.05
N ASP A 471 27.02 2.48 26.52
CA ASP A 471 28.04 3.47 26.92
C ASP A 471 27.62 4.92 26.65
N LEU A 472 26.66 5.15 25.75
CA LEU A 472 26.16 6.47 25.42
C LEU A 472 25.10 7.00 26.41
N LEU A 473 24.54 6.16 27.28
CA LEU A 473 23.43 6.53 28.16
C LEU A 473 23.79 7.68 29.13
N ALA A 474 24.94 7.59 29.79
CA ALA A 474 25.39 8.63 30.73
C ALA A 474 25.58 9.98 30.02
N SER A 475 26.18 9.96 28.83
CA SER A 475 26.35 11.18 28.02
C SER A 475 25.00 11.74 27.54
N GLN A 476 24.05 10.89 27.15
CA GLN A 476 22.70 11.32 26.76
C GLN A 476 21.96 11.94 27.93
N GLN A 477 22.00 11.32 29.11
CA GLN A 477 21.33 11.85 30.31
C GLN A 477 21.89 13.22 30.71
N ALA A 478 23.22 13.39 30.68
CA ALA A 478 23.85 14.68 30.99
C ALA A 478 23.54 15.78 29.96
N LYS A 479 23.19 15.37 28.73
CA LYS A 479 22.87 16.25 27.61
C LYS A 479 21.38 16.54 27.47
N ALA A 480 20.50 15.74 28.07
CA ALA A 480 19.07 15.92 27.96
C ALA A 480 18.63 17.21 28.68
N GLU A 481 17.86 18.03 27.98
CA GLU A 481 17.31 19.28 28.50
C GLU A 481 15.89 19.05 29.01
N ALA A 482 15.60 19.59 30.20
CA ALA A 482 14.28 19.53 30.80
C ALA A 482 13.21 20.16 29.88
N PHE A 483 11.95 19.74 30.09
CA PHE A 483 10.81 20.38 29.45
C PHE A 483 10.64 21.81 29.99
N THR A 484 10.38 22.75 29.09
CA THR A 484 9.98 24.12 29.46
C THR A 484 8.58 24.11 30.09
N GLU A 485 8.20 25.18 30.80
CA GLU A 485 6.87 25.28 31.42
C GLU A 485 5.72 25.08 30.43
N MET A 486 5.87 25.59 29.20
CA MET A 486 4.88 25.39 28.13
C MET A 486 4.82 23.94 27.66
N GLU A 487 5.97 23.27 27.57
CA GLU A 487 6.05 21.86 27.16
C GLU A 487 5.48 20.94 28.22
N THR A 488 5.63 21.24 29.51
CA THR A 488 5.11 20.41 30.61
C THR A 488 3.61 20.13 30.47
N ALA A 489 2.83 21.10 29.99
CA ALA A 489 1.39 20.92 29.74
C ALA A 489 1.08 19.93 28.60
N LEU A 490 2.06 19.65 27.73
CA LEU A 490 1.96 18.74 26.59
C LEU A 490 2.60 17.38 26.89
N VAL A 491 3.21 17.17 28.06
CA VAL A 491 3.91 15.93 28.38
C VAL A 491 2.96 14.91 28.99
N LEU A 492 2.97 13.71 28.41
CA LEU A 492 2.42 12.51 29.00
C LEU A 492 3.60 11.57 29.34
N GLU A 493 3.75 11.26 30.62
CA GLU A 493 4.74 10.29 31.10
C GLU A 493 4.27 8.86 30.78
N ILE A 494 5.15 8.06 30.19
CA ILE A 494 4.93 6.66 29.86
C ILE A 494 6.00 5.82 30.54
N ASP A 495 5.62 5.12 31.61
CA ASP A 495 6.48 4.11 32.25
C ASP A 495 6.45 2.84 31.39
N THR A 496 7.52 2.62 30.64
CA THR A 496 7.64 1.46 29.73
C THR A 496 7.97 0.15 30.42
N THR A 497 7.96 0.12 31.76
CA THR A 497 7.98 -1.12 32.56
C THR A 497 6.57 -1.60 32.93
N GLN A 498 5.56 -0.75 32.74
CA GLN A 498 4.16 -1.06 32.99
C GLN A 498 3.41 -1.38 31.70
N ASP A 499 2.16 -1.78 31.85
CA ASP A 499 1.27 -2.03 30.72
C ASP A 499 1.07 -0.74 29.91
N LEU A 500 1.48 -0.78 28.65
CA LEU A 500 1.42 0.38 27.76
C LEU A 500 -0.01 0.72 27.36
N GLU A 501 -0.88 -0.28 27.22
CA GLU A 501 -2.25 -0.08 26.76
C GLU A 501 -3.07 0.72 27.77
N MET A 502 -3.01 0.35 29.04
CA MET A 502 -3.70 1.08 30.10
C MET A 502 -3.23 2.55 30.19
N GLN A 503 -1.94 2.81 29.97
CA GLN A 503 -1.39 4.16 29.98
C GLN A 503 -1.87 4.99 28.78
N LEU A 504 -1.93 4.41 27.58
CA LEU A 504 -2.38 5.12 26.38
C LEU A 504 -3.90 5.41 26.43
N VAL A 505 -4.70 4.44 26.86
CA VAL A 505 -6.16 4.60 26.98
C VAL A 505 -6.52 5.62 28.06
N SER A 506 -5.88 5.56 29.22
CA SER A 506 -6.13 6.54 30.30
C SER A 506 -5.77 7.97 29.90
N ALA A 507 -4.86 8.14 28.95
CA ALA A 507 -4.49 9.42 28.37
C ALA A 507 -5.36 9.88 27.18
N GLY A 508 -6.45 9.18 26.88
CA GLY A 508 -7.38 9.55 25.80
C GLY A 508 -6.88 9.24 24.39
N LEU A 509 -5.85 8.39 24.25
CA LEU A 509 -5.46 7.81 22.97
C LEU A 509 -6.29 6.54 22.73
N THR A 510 -7.49 6.68 22.14
CA THR A 510 -8.41 5.57 21.80
C THR A 510 -8.37 5.21 20.31
N ALA A 511 -8.74 3.96 20.00
CA ALA A 511 -8.62 3.37 18.66
C ALA A 511 -9.56 4.04 17.66
N LEU A 512 -9.15 4.15 16.40
CA LEU A 512 -10.02 4.63 15.32
C LEU A 512 -11.26 3.75 15.10
N SER A 513 -11.25 2.50 15.56
CA SER A 513 -12.38 1.56 15.50
C SER A 513 -13.44 1.79 16.58
N GLU A 514 -13.22 2.73 17.50
CA GLU A 514 -14.15 3.07 18.59
C GLU A 514 -14.84 4.44 18.38
N LEU A 515 -14.61 5.08 17.23
CA LEU A 515 -15.24 6.33 16.76
C LEU A 515 -16.02 6.05 15.47
#